data_AF-A0A1M4EIY8-F1
#
_entry.id   AF-A0A1M4EIY8-F1
#
_cell.length_a   1.000
_cell.length_b   1.000
_cell.length_c   1.000
_cell.angle_alpha   90.00
_cell.angle_beta   90.00
_cell.angle_gamma   90.00
#
_symmetry.space_group_name_H-M   'P 1'
#
loop_
_entity.id
_entity.type
_entity.pdbx_description
1 polymer ?
#
loop_
_entity_poly.entity_id
_entity_poly.type
_entity_poly.pdbx_seq_one_letter_code
_entity_poly.pdbx_strand_id
1 'polypeptide(L)'
;MIEQGIDTDTMEGRAMFGMLSVLAELQRELIVANTMDGLASARARGRVGGRRPKLTADQAALAQELYDARVKTVQQIADLFGVPRSTVYGHLKGDTVLRQVKEARVRL
;
A
#
# COMPACT_ATOMS: atom_id res chain seq x y z
N MET A 1 -9.08 -30.04 -27.22
CA MET A 1 -10.47 -29.50 -27.20
C MET A 1 -10.34 -27.99 -27.23
N ILE A 2 -10.66 -27.34 -28.35
CA ILE A 2 -10.72 -25.87 -28.43
C ILE A 2 -12.16 -25.53 -28.06
N GLU A 3 -12.40 -25.23 -26.79
CA GLU A 3 -13.73 -25.40 -26.17
C GLU A 3 -14.80 -24.40 -26.64
N GLN A 4 -14.43 -23.34 -27.36
CA GLN A 4 -15.36 -22.25 -27.69
C GLN A 4 -15.83 -22.25 -29.15
N GLY A 5 -15.23 -23.08 -30.02
CA GLY A 5 -15.66 -23.20 -31.43
C GLY A 5 -15.57 -21.91 -32.27
N ILE A 6 -14.93 -20.85 -31.76
CA ILE A 6 -14.79 -19.57 -32.47
C ILE A 6 -13.53 -19.61 -33.33
N ASP A 7 -13.72 -19.58 -34.65
CA ASP A 7 -12.65 -19.46 -35.62
C ASP A 7 -12.46 -17.99 -36.06
N THR A 8 -11.43 -17.33 -35.56
CA THR A 8 -11.11 -15.92 -35.86
C THR A 8 -10.55 -15.68 -37.26
N ASP A 9 -10.27 -16.73 -38.04
CA ASP A 9 -9.89 -16.57 -39.45
C ASP A 9 -11.13 -16.29 -40.33
N THR A 10 -12.32 -16.64 -39.85
CA THR A 10 -13.61 -16.33 -40.49
C THR A 10 -14.13 -14.92 -40.13
N MET A 11 -14.96 -14.34 -41.01
CA MET A 11 -15.59 -13.04 -40.76
C MET A 11 -16.56 -13.10 -39.57
N GLU A 12 -17.32 -14.18 -39.49
CA GLU A 12 -18.30 -14.47 -38.45
C GLU A 12 -17.61 -14.64 -37.08
N GLY A 13 -16.51 -15.38 -37.02
CA GLY A 13 -15.76 -15.58 -35.78
C GLY A 13 -15.07 -14.31 -35.28
N ARG A 14 -14.57 -13.44 -36.18
CA ARG A 14 -14.07 -12.11 -35.78
C ARG A 14 -15.18 -11.22 -35.22
N ALA A 15 -16.37 -11.24 -35.81
CA ALA A 15 -17.51 -10.48 -35.31
C ALA A 15 -17.94 -10.96 -33.92
N MET A 16 -18.03 -12.28 -33.72
CA MET A 16 -18.35 -12.88 -32.42
C MET A 16 -17.28 -12.57 -31.37
N PHE A 17 -16.00 -12.66 -31.74
CA PHE A 17 -14.89 -12.30 -30.85
C PHE A 17 -14.95 -10.82 -30.43
N GLY A 18 -15.28 -9.92 -31.36
CA GLY A 18 -15.46 -8.49 -31.06
C GLY A 18 -16.61 -8.25 -30.08
N MET A 19 -17.76 -8.89 -30.29
CA MET A 19 -18.90 -8.80 -29.36
C MET A 19 -18.54 -9.32 -27.96
N LEU A 20 -17.86 -10.46 -27.88
CA LEU A 20 -17.40 -11.03 -26.61
C LEU A 20 -16.39 -10.13 -25.91
N SER A 21 -15.53 -9.44 -26.67
CA SER A 21 -14.57 -8.47 -26.13
C SER A 21 -15.28 -7.29 -25.48
N VAL A 22 -16.28 -6.72 -26.15
CA VAL A 22 -17.12 -5.63 -25.59
C VAL A 22 -17.87 -6.10 -24.34
N LEU A 23 -18.43 -7.31 -24.35
CA LEU A 23 -19.11 -7.87 -23.17
C LEU A 23 -18.14 -8.10 -22.01
N ALA A 24 -16.92 -8.57 -22.28
CA ALA A 24 -15.89 -8.77 -21.27
C ALA A 24 -15.44 -7.44 -20.64
N GLU A 25 -15.32 -6.38 -21.43
CA GLU A 25 -15.03 -5.02 -20.95
C GLU A 25 -16.13 -4.52 -20.01
N LEU A 26 -17.40 -4.64 -20.43
CA LEU A 26 -18.55 -4.26 -19.60
C LEU A 26 -18.58 -5.03 -18.27
N GLN A 27 -18.38 -6.36 -18.33
CA GLN A 27 -18.36 -7.19 -17.12
C GLN A 27 -17.22 -6.80 -16.17
N ARG A 28 -16.04 -6.48 -16.71
CA ARG A 28 -14.91 -6.01 -15.92
C ARG A 28 -15.25 -4.69 -15.20
N GLU A 29 -15.87 -3.74 -15.89
CA GLU A 29 -16.30 -2.47 -15.28
C GLU A 29 -17.29 -2.69 -14.14
N LEU A 30 -18.28 -3.56 -14.33
CA LEU A 30 -19.26 -3.92 -13.29
C LEU A 30 -18.59 -4.59 -12.07
N ILE A 31 -17.64 -5.49 -12.28
CA ILE A 31 -16.88 -6.12 -11.18
C ILE A 31 -16.10 -5.07 -10.39
N VAL A 32 -15.46 -4.11 -11.07
CA VAL A 32 -14.72 -3.03 -10.42
C VAL A 32 -15.66 -2.15 -9.60
N ALA A 33 -16.79 -1.73 -10.18
CA ALA A 33 -17.80 -0.91 -9.49
C ALA A 33 -18.30 -1.60 -8.20
N ASN A 34 -18.74 -2.86 -8.31
CA ASN A 34 -19.20 -3.64 -7.17
C ASN A 34 -18.12 -3.83 -6.09
N THR A 35 -16.87 -4.01 -6.51
CA THR A 35 -15.74 -4.12 -5.58
C THR A 35 -15.52 -2.81 -4.81
N MET A 36 -15.60 -1.67 -5.48
CA MET A 36 -15.47 -0.36 -4.85
C MET A 36 -16.60 -0.09 -3.87
N ASP A 37 -17.84 -0.44 -4.21
CA ASP A 37 -18.99 -0.32 -3.32
C ASP A 37 -18.83 -1.20 -2.08
N GLY A 38 -18.37 -2.45 -2.27
CA GLY A 38 -18.05 -3.35 -1.17
C GLY A 38 -16.95 -2.81 -0.25
N LEU A 39 -15.89 -2.23 -0.83
CA LEU A 39 -14.81 -1.59 -0.07
C LEU A 39 -15.29 -0.35 0.68
N ALA A 40 -16.13 0.50 0.06
CA ALA A 40 -16.72 1.67 0.69
C ALA A 40 -17.60 1.27 1.89
N SER A 41 -18.47 0.28 1.69
CA SER A 41 -19.31 -0.31 2.73
C SER A 41 -18.47 -0.88 3.89
N ALA A 42 -17.39 -1.59 3.59
CA ALA A 42 -16.48 -2.12 4.61
C ALA A 42 -15.77 -1.01 5.41
N ARG A 43 -15.30 0.05 4.73
CA ARG A 43 -14.69 1.22 5.38
C ARG A 43 -15.68 1.96 6.27
N ALA A 44 -16.93 2.11 5.84
CA ALA A 44 -18.00 2.72 6.66
C ALA A 44 -18.26 1.95 7.96
N ARG A 45 -18.06 0.63 7.96
CA ARG A 45 -18.07 -0.22 9.17
C ARG A 45 -16.77 -0.18 9.99
N GLY A 46 -15.82 0.70 9.65
CA GLY A 46 -14.54 0.84 10.36
C GLY A 46 -13.45 -0.16 9.97
N ARG A 47 -13.64 -0.95 8.90
CA ARG A 47 -12.57 -1.86 8.44
C ARG A 47 -11.46 -1.06 7.76
N VAL A 48 -10.26 -1.10 8.34
CA VAL A 48 -9.03 -0.61 7.69
C VAL A 48 -8.43 -1.75 6.87
N GLY A 49 -8.45 -1.60 5.54
CA GLY A 49 -7.84 -2.56 4.61
C GLY A 49 -6.31 -2.42 4.51
N GLY A 50 -5.69 -3.21 3.63
CA GLY A 50 -4.26 -3.15 3.37
C GLY A 50 -3.40 -4.05 4.26
N ARG A 51 -2.08 -3.94 4.10
CA ARG A 51 -1.11 -4.71 4.89
C ARG A 51 -1.05 -4.16 6.32
N ARG A 52 -1.17 -5.04 7.31
CA ARG A 52 -1.00 -4.65 8.72
C ARG A 52 0.40 -4.05 8.94
N PRO A 53 0.52 -2.91 9.65
CA PRO A 53 1.81 -2.38 10.06
C PRO A 53 2.62 -3.42 10.84
N LYS A 54 3.93 -3.43 10.64
CA LYS A 54 4.85 -4.31 11.38
C LYS A 54 5.11 -3.83 12.81
N LEU A 55 4.91 -2.55 13.08
CA LEU A 55 5.01 -1.95 14.40
C LEU A 55 3.62 -1.50 14.85
N THR A 56 3.28 -1.73 16.11
CA THR A 56 2.10 -1.11 16.73
C THR A 56 2.32 0.40 16.90
N ALA A 57 1.25 1.15 17.17
CA ALA A 57 1.36 2.58 17.45
C ALA A 57 2.32 2.87 18.63
N ASP A 58 2.22 2.06 19.70
CA ASP A 58 3.08 2.19 20.88
C ASP A 58 4.54 1.84 20.58
N GLN A 59 4.77 0.81 19.76
CA GLN A 59 6.13 0.45 19.32
C GLN A 59 6.75 1.54 18.43
N ALA A 60 5.95 2.16 17.56
CA ALA A 60 6.39 3.28 16.75
C ALA A 60 6.72 4.52 17.60
N ALA A 61 5.91 4.81 18.63
CA ALA A 61 6.18 5.88 19.58
C ALA A 61 7.48 5.64 20.36
N LEU A 62 7.67 4.43 20.89
CA LEU A 62 8.91 4.06 21.58
C LEU A 62 10.13 4.11 20.65
N ALA A 63 9.99 3.67 19.40
CA ALA A 63 11.05 3.77 18.41
C ALA A 63 11.45 5.23 18.14
N GLN A 64 10.47 6.13 18.08
CA GLN A 64 10.70 7.58 17.94
C GLN A 64 11.43 8.15 19.15
N GLU A 65 10.99 7.81 20.37
CA GLU A 65 11.64 8.27 21.61
C GLU A 65 13.11 7.81 21.71
N LEU A 66 13.38 6.52 21.41
CA LEU A 66 14.73 5.97 21.41
C LEU A 66 15.64 6.62 20.36
N TYR A 67 15.05 6.99 19.21
CA TYR A 67 15.75 7.70 18.15
C TYR A 67 16.07 9.15 18.53
N ASP A 68 15.08 9.89 19.07
CA ASP A 68 15.23 11.29 19.45
C ASP A 68 16.19 11.47 20.63
N ALA A 69 16.14 10.56 21.61
CA ALA A 69 17.07 10.53 22.73
C ALA A 69 18.50 10.10 22.35
N ARG A 70 18.72 9.66 21.10
CA ARG A 70 20.02 9.17 20.57
C ARG A 70 20.64 8.03 21.40
N VAL A 71 19.82 7.29 22.15
CA VAL A 71 20.25 6.20 23.04
C VAL A 71 20.63 4.94 22.25
N LYS A 72 19.97 4.71 21.10
CA LYS A 72 20.21 3.55 20.24
C LYS A 72 20.34 3.95 18.79
N THR A 73 21.15 3.23 18.03
CA THR A 73 21.19 3.36 16.58
C THR A 73 19.91 2.80 15.96
N VAL A 74 19.57 3.23 14.74
CA VAL A 74 18.40 2.71 14.02
C VAL A 74 18.49 1.21 13.81
N GLN A 75 19.69 0.65 13.64
CA GLN A 75 19.90 -0.80 13.56
C GLN A 75 19.48 -1.50 14.85
N GLN A 76 19.95 -1.01 16.00
CA GLN A 76 19.60 -1.57 17.31
C GLN A 76 18.11 -1.46 17.63
N ILE A 77 17.45 -0.39 17.17
CA ILE A 77 15.99 -0.23 17.29
C ILE A 77 15.27 -1.25 16.40
N ALA A 78 15.75 -1.47 15.17
CA ALA A 78 15.21 -2.49 14.28
C ALA A 78 15.34 -3.89 14.88
N ASP A 79 16.51 -4.21 15.41
CA ASP A 79 16.78 -5.50 16.06
C ASP A 79 15.90 -5.72 17.30
N LEU A 80 15.67 -4.67 18.10
CA LEU A 80 14.79 -4.71 19.27
C LEU A 80 13.36 -5.13 18.92
N PHE A 81 12.85 -4.67 17.79
CA PHE A 81 11.49 -4.98 17.33
C PHE A 81 11.43 -6.12 16.31
N GLY A 82 12.56 -6.72 15.93
CA GLY A 82 12.64 -7.77 14.92
C GLY A 82 12.18 -7.31 13.52
N VAL A 83 12.35 -6.03 13.20
CA VAL A 83 11.93 -5.46 11.91
C VAL A 83 13.12 -4.94 11.10
N PRO A 84 13.04 -4.90 9.76
CA PRO A 84 14.07 -4.25 8.96
C PRO A 84 14.19 -2.76 9.28
N ARG A 85 15.39 -2.19 9.17
CA ARG A 85 15.64 -0.74 9.33
C ARG A 85 14.68 0.13 8.54
N SER A 86 14.33 -0.27 7.32
CA SER A 86 13.37 0.45 6.47
C SER A 86 11.99 0.58 7.11
N THR A 87 11.57 -0.41 7.90
CA THR A 87 10.32 -0.36 8.67
C THR A 87 10.41 0.70 9.76
N VAL A 88 11.55 0.78 10.47
CA VAL A 88 11.77 1.81 11.50
C VAL A 88 11.73 3.20 10.87
N TYR A 89 12.52 3.44 9.81
CA TYR A 89 12.51 4.73 9.10
C TYR A 89 11.13 5.13 8.59
N GLY A 90 10.32 4.18 8.14
CA GLY A 90 8.95 4.44 7.69
C GLY A 90 7.98 4.90 8.80
N HIS A 91 8.33 4.70 10.08
CA HIS A 91 7.54 5.14 11.24
C HIS A 91 8.14 6.33 11.99
N LEU A 92 9.36 6.78 11.63
CA LEU A 92 9.98 7.97 12.23
C LEU A 92 9.43 9.24 11.56
N LYS A 93 9.01 10.23 12.37
CA LYS A 93 8.60 11.54 11.86
C LYS A 93 9.86 12.33 11.48
N GLY A 94 9.92 12.81 10.24
CA GLY A 94 11.07 13.54 9.67
C GLY A 94 11.41 14.90 10.32
N ASP A 95 10.76 15.28 11.42
CA ASP A 95 10.92 16.61 12.04
C ASP A 95 12.19 16.76 12.88
N THR A 96 12.83 15.68 13.30
CA THR A 96 14.06 15.78 14.12
C THR A 96 15.27 16.25 13.30
N VAL A 97 15.27 16.02 11.98
CA VAL A 97 16.39 16.45 11.10
C VAL A 97 16.32 17.95 10.79
N LEU A 98 15.11 18.52 10.66
CA LEU A 98 14.92 19.93 10.32
C LEU A 98 15.16 20.87 11.51
N ARG A 99 14.94 20.42 12.74
CA ARG A 99 15.16 21.22 13.96
C ARG A 99 16.65 21.47 14.24
N GLN A 100 17.49 20.45 14.06
CA GLN A 100 18.94 20.55 14.29
C GLN A 100 19.65 21.48 13.30
N VAL A 101 19.24 21.48 12.02
CA VAL A 101 19.83 22.37 10.99
C VAL A 101 19.45 23.84 11.27
N LYS A 102 18.24 24.11 11.77
CA LYS A 102 17.81 25.47 12.12
C LYS A 102 18.55 26.01 13.35
N GLU A 103 18.71 25.20 14.40
CA GLU A 103 19.41 25.62 15.62
C GLU A 103 20.91 25.87 15.39
N ALA A 104 21.55 25.09 14.52
CA ALA A 104 22.94 25.30 14.14
C ALA A 104 23.16 26.58 13.32
N ARG A 105 22.17 27.02 12.54
CA ARG A 105 22.26 28.22 11.67
C ARG A 105 21.94 29.53 12.38
N VAL A 106 21.33 29.49 13.57
CA VAL A 106 21.00 30.69 14.37
C VAL A 106 22.14 31.07 15.34
N ARG A 107 23.14 30.20 15.51
CA ARG A 107 24.32 30.43 16.36
C ARG A 107 25.58 30.89 15.59
N LEU A 108 25.44 31.17 14.29
CA LEU A 108 26.44 31.80 13.42
C LEU A 108 25.92 33.18 13.02
#